data_AF-A0A096MBW4-F1
#
_entry.id   AF-A0A096MBW4-F1
#
_cell.length_a   1.000
_cell.length_b   1.000
_cell.length_c   1.000
_cell.angle_alpha   90.00
_cell.angle_beta   90.00
_cell.angle_gamma   90.00
#
_symmetry.space_group_name_H-M   'P 1'
#
loop_
_entity.id
_entity.type
_entity.pdbx_description
1 polymer ?
#
loop_
_entity_poly.entity_id
_entity_poly.type
_entity_poly.pdbx_seq_one_letter_code
_entity_poly.pdbx_strand_id
1 'polypeptide(L)'
;PRTINLLAFDPDGDEVKCRYGNATDSECNPCDPPPVLNVSSQSCSLTFSSSVSNTSSELRYAVQLVVEDFPRQTITLTETGGSQEVKTTSDAISKIPLQFALKVIPEVPSCAEGSYVARFLPPTPDNRAQKFIQVNKVLEINIRAEATHSTKSVTGLLFSGPHNVSKSSSGSGSFTLSWTPTAAESGQSHPICFVVETSYNYNTYHSELRCVAVTV
;
A
#
# COMPACT_ATOMS: atom_id res chain seq x y z
N PRO A 1 -12.11 -14.20 -1.19
CA PRO A 1 -11.62 -13.18 -0.23
C PRO A 1 -10.30 -12.58 -0.70
N ARG A 2 -10.17 -11.25 -0.68
CA ARG A 2 -8.99 -10.55 -1.15
C ARG A 2 -8.07 -10.26 0.03
N THR A 3 -6.79 -10.54 -0.13
CA THR A 3 -5.75 -10.15 0.83
C THR A 3 -5.19 -8.78 0.42
N ILE A 4 -5.10 -7.86 1.37
CA ILE A 4 -4.48 -6.55 1.19
C ILE A 4 -3.09 -6.62 1.83
N ASN A 5 -2.04 -6.49 1.03
CA ASN A 5 -0.68 -6.44 1.56
C ASN A 5 -0.32 -4.99 1.88
N LEU A 6 0.03 -4.71 3.13
CA LEU A 6 0.54 -3.40 3.51
C LEU A 6 1.95 -3.21 2.96
N LEU A 7 2.36 -1.96 2.79
CA LEU A 7 3.70 -1.59 2.36
C LEU A 7 4.65 -1.62 3.54
N ALA A 8 4.95 -2.83 4.00
CA ALA A 8 5.96 -3.12 5.00
C ALA A 8 7.24 -3.57 4.28
N PHE A 9 8.07 -2.61 3.89
CA PHE A 9 9.37 -2.86 3.29
C PHE A 9 10.42 -2.13 4.11
N ASP A 10 11.40 -2.90 4.60
CA ASP A 10 12.58 -2.36 5.23
C ASP A 10 13.77 -2.33 4.25
N PRO A 11 14.41 -1.18 4.00
CA PRO A 11 15.54 -1.05 3.08
C PRO A 11 16.85 -1.74 3.50
N ASP A 12 17.15 -1.82 4.79
CA ASP A 12 18.37 -2.50 5.29
C ASP A 12 18.12 -4.00 5.56
N GLY A 13 16.86 -4.39 5.47
CA GLY A 13 16.39 -5.75 5.43
C GLY A 13 15.86 -6.23 6.76
N ASP A 14 15.70 -5.38 7.77
CA ASP A 14 15.15 -5.79 9.06
C ASP A 14 13.74 -6.41 8.96
N GLU A 15 13.35 -7.13 10.02
CA GLU A 15 12.08 -7.87 10.04
C GLU A 15 10.94 -6.94 10.42
N VAL A 16 10.12 -6.57 9.44
CA VAL A 16 8.93 -5.76 9.68
C VAL A 16 7.75 -6.63 10.09
N LYS A 17 7.12 -6.30 11.22
CA LYS A 17 5.88 -6.94 11.70
C LYS A 17 4.77 -5.92 11.84
N CYS A 18 3.54 -6.39 11.73
CA CYS A 18 2.36 -5.56 11.91
C CYS A 18 1.43 -6.14 12.99
N ARG A 19 0.80 -5.25 13.76
CA ARG A 19 -0.24 -5.65 14.73
C ARG A 19 -1.25 -4.54 14.91
N TYR A 20 -2.38 -4.86 15.54
CA TYR A 20 -3.28 -3.82 16.03
C TYR A 20 -2.60 -3.01 17.15
N GLY A 21 -2.98 -1.74 17.25
CA GLY A 21 -2.51 -0.87 18.33
C GLY A 21 -2.90 -1.41 19.71
N ASN A 22 -2.09 -1.08 20.70
CA ASN A 22 -2.32 -1.41 22.09
C ASN A 22 -2.79 -0.17 22.89
N ALA A 23 -3.85 -0.34 23.68
CA ALA A 23 -4.37 0.72 24.55
C ALA A 23 -3.35 1.11 25.64
N THR A 24 -2.62 0.13 26.19
CA THR A 24 -1.62 0.37 27.25
C THR A 24 -0.49 1.28 26.75
N ASP A 25 -0.14 1.18 25.48
CA ASP A 25 0.91 1.97 24.83
C ASP A 25 0.37 3.26 24.19
N SER A 26 -0.93 3.57 24.38
CA SER A 26 -1.60 4.73 23.77
C SER A 26 -1.51 4.78 22.23
N GLU A 27 -1.46 3.61 21.58
CA GLU A 27 -1.32 3.51 20.12
C GLU A 27 -2.66 3.60 19.37
N CYS A 28 -3.78 3.50 20.08
CA CYS A 28 -5.14 3.59 19.54
C CYS A 28 -6.14 4.13 20.56
N ASN A 29 -7.26 4.69 20.07
CA ASN A 29 -8.39 5.09 20.90
C ASN A 29 -9.68 5.28 20.06
N PRO A 30 -10.72 4.45 20.22
CA PRO A 30 -10.74 3.20 20.99
C PRO A 30 -9.88 2.12 20.31
N CYS A 31 -9.39 1.15 21.08
CA CYS A 31 -8.61 0.02 20.56
C CYS A 31 -9.51 -1.16 20.20
N ASP A 32 -10.40 -0.94 19.24
CA ASP A 32 -11.37 -1.94 18.79
C ASP A 32 -11.03 -2.40 17.36
N PRO A 33 -10.27 -3.50 17.19
CA PRO A 33 -9.98 -4.06 15.88
C PRO A 33 -11.26 -4.38 15.10
N PRO A 34 -11.32 -4.10 13.79
CA PRO A 34 -12.48 -4.42 12.99
C PRO A 34 -12.73 -5.94 12.97
N PRO A 35 -13.95 -6.42 13.30
CA PRO A 35 -14.24 -7.86 13.39
C PRO A 35 -14.15 -8.58 12.02
N VAL A 36 -14.09 -7.81 10.95
CA VAL A 36 -14.06 -8.27 9.55
C VAL A 36 -12.65 -8.40 8.99
N LEU A 37 -11.64 -7.96 9.74
CA LEU A 37 -10.24 -7.96 9.30
C LEU A 37 -9.35 -8.71 10.29
N ASN A 38 -8.54 -9.61 9.74
CA ASN A 38 -7.45 -10.24 10.45
C ASN A 38 -6.11 -9.73 9.90
N VAL A 39 -5.21 -9.33 10.79
CA VAL A 39 -3.83 -8.95 10.46
C VAL A 39 -2.90 -10.15 10.63
N SER A 40 -2.13 -10.46 9.61
CA SER A 40 -1.00 -11.38 9.72
C SER A 40 0.23 -10.61 10.14
N SER A 41 0.78 -10.96 11.31
CA SER A 41 1.88 -10.21 11.88
C SER A 41 3.17 -10.29 11.06
N GLN A 42 3.52 -11.48 10.56
CA GLN A 42 4.77 -11.67 9.80
C GLN A 42 4.73 -11.12 8.38
N SER A 43 3.56 -11.12 7.74
CA SER A 43 3.45 -10.71 6.32
C SER A 43 2.91 -9.29 6.16
N CYS A 44 2.50 -8.65 7.25
CA CYS A 44 1.80 -7.37 7.22
C CYS A 44 0.62 -7.38 6.23
N SER A 45 -0.09 -8.50 6.16
CA SER A 45 -1.23 -8.68 5.28
C SER A 45 -2.55 -8.63 6.06
N LEU A 46 -3.55 -7.99 5.46
CA LEU A 46 -4.91 -7.89 5.98
C LEU A 46 -5.81 -8.83 5.18
N THR A 47 -6.45 -9.75 5.88
CA THR A 47 -7.34 -10.74 5.29
C THR A 47 -8.76 -10.50 5.78
N PHE A 48 -9.71 -10.55 4.86
CA PHE A 48 -11.11 -10.37 5.19
C PHE A 48 -11.72 -11.68 5.71
N SER A 49 -12.29 -11.66 6.92
CA SER A 49 -13.02 -12.80 7.47
C SER A 49 -14.42 -12.84 6.85
N SER A 50 -14.82 -13.99 6.30
CA SER A 50 -16.05 -14.12 5.48
C SER A 50 -17.36 -14.08 6.27
N SER A 51 -17.34 -13.66 7.54
CA SER A 51 -18.51 -13.69 8.43
C SER A 51 -19.54 -12.60 8.12
N VAL A 52 -19.19 -11.60 7.30
CA VAL A 52 -20.14 -10.57 6.84
C VAL A 52 -20.68 -10.96 5.47
N SER A 53 -21.49 -12.02 5.45
CA SER A 53 -22.32 -12.36 4.31
C SER A 53 -23.56 -11.46 4.32
N ASN A 54 -23.75 -10.68 3.25
CA ASN A 54 -24.98 -9.94 2.94
C ASN A 54 -25.25 -8.65 3.75
N THR A 55 -24.40 -7.63 3.60
CA THR A 55 -24.82 -6.27 3.96
C THR A 55 -25.27 -5.52 2.71
N SER A 56 -26.54 -5.11 2.68
CA SER A 56 -27.06 -4.22 1.64
C SER A 56 -26.56 -2.78 1.79
N SER A 57 -25.89 -2.47 2.90
CA SER A 57 -25.34 -1.18 3.24
C SER A 57 -23.81 -1.19 3.30
N GLU A 58 -23.25 -0.01 3.07
CA GLU A 58 -21.84 0.30 3.26
C GLU A 58 -21.49 0.27 4.75
N LEU A 59 -20.42 -0.44 5.12
CA LEU A 59 -19.87 -0.44 6.47
C LEU A 59 -18.52 0.28 6.49
N ARG A 60 -18.26 0.98 7.60
CA ARG A 60 -17.02 1.73 7.82
C ARG A 60 -16.37 1.29 9.12
N TYR A 61 -15.08 1.06 9.07
CA TYR A 61 -14.27 0.68 10.22
C TYR A 61 -13.05 1.58 10.32
N ALA A 62 -12.68 1.96 11.54
CA ALA A 62 -11.38 2.54 11.80
C ALA A 62 -10.37 1.41 11.98
N VAL A 63 -9.34 1.37 11.14
CA VAL A 63 -8.22 0.44 11.26
C VAL A 63 -7.06 1.20 11.91
N GLN A 64 -6.57 0.70 13.04
CA GLN A 64 -5.46 1.29 13.79
C GLN A 64 -4.41 0.20 14.03
N LEU A 65 -3.33 0.27 13.24
CA LEU A 65 -2.23 -0.69 13.26
C LEU A 65 -0.95 -0.01 13.72
N VAL A 66 0.02 -0.81 14.12
CA VAL A 66 1.40 -0.42 14.34
C VAL A 66 2.27 -1.29 13.45
N VAL A 67 3.11 -0.64 12.65
CA VAL A 67 4.17 -1.28 11.88
C VAL A 67 5.44 -1.16 12.70
N GLU A 68 6.06 -2.29 12.98
CA GLU A 68 7.17 -2.42 13.89
C GLU A 68 8.36 -3.03 13.17
N ASP A 69 9.53 -2.49 13.44
CA ASP A 69 10.79 -2.87 12.82
C ASP A 69 11.67 -3.60 13.83
N PHE A 70 12.18 -4.79 13.49
CA PHE A 70 12.93 -5.66 14.39
C PHE A 70 14.28 -6.06 13.78
N PRO A 71 15.37 -5.98 14.57
CA PRO A 71 16.68 -6.32 14.05
C PRO A 71 16.77 -7.83 13.82
N ARG A 72 17.55 -8.24 12.82
CA ARG A 72 17.81 -9.67 12.56
C ARG A 72 18.74 -10.35 13.59
N GLN A 73 19.44 -9.56 14.39
CA GLN A 73 20.38 -10.01 15.41
C GLN A 73 20.42 -9.01 16.56
N THR A 74 21.05 -9.36 17.68
CA THR A 74 21.25 -8.37 18.75
C THR A 74 22.13 -7.23 18.25
N ILE A 75 21.63 -5.99 18.38
CA ILE A 75 22.34 -4.77 17.99
C ILE A 75 22.50 -3.83 19.18
N THR A 76 23.45 -2.90 19.08
CA THR A 76 23.56 -1.74 19.96
C THR A 76 23.12 -0.51 19.18
N LEU A 77 21.90 -0.06 19.43
CA LEU A 77 21.35 1.15 18.84
C LEU A 77 22.00 2.36 19.52
N THR A 78 22.57 3.27 18.74
CA THR A 78 23.07 4.55 19.25
C THR A 78 22.11 5.65 18.83
N GLU A 79 21.43 6.25 19.80
CA GLU A 79 20.48 7.33 19.53
C GLU A 79 21.20 8.64 19.22
N THR A 80 20.46 9.63 18.71
CA THR A 80 20.98 10.95 18.31
C THR A 80 21.71 11.69 19.45
N GLY A 81 21.40 11.36 20.71
CA GLY A 81 22.06 11.90 21.90
C GLY A 81 23.33 11.16 22.34
N GLY A 82 23.73 10.11 21.63
CA GLY A 82 24.87 9.25 21.98
C GLY A 82 24.57 8.19 23.04
N SER A 83 23.35 8.16 23.59
CA SER A 83 22.86 7.05 24.41
C SER A 83 22.88 5.76 23.60
N GLN A 84 23.23 4.66 24.25
CA GLN A 84 23.23 3.34 23.65
C GLN A 84 22.21 2.43 24.33
N GLU A 85 21.43 1.73 23.53
CA GLU A 85 20.49 0.72 23.97
C GLU A 85 20.78 -0.60 23.24
N VAL A 86 20.70 -1.72 23.95
CA VAL A 86 20.79 -3.05 23.32
C VAL A 86 19.40 -3.47 22.89
N LYS A 87 19.22 -3.75 21.59
CA LYS A 87 17.98 -4.31 21.03
C LYS A 87 18.23 -5.76 20.63
N THR A 88 17.36 -6.66 21.08
CA THR A 88 17.33 -8.05 20.64
C THR A 88 16.37 -8.24 19.47
N THR A 89 16.31 -9.43 18.87
CA THR A 89 15.40 -9.76 17.76
C THR A 89 13.91 -9.72 18.14
N SER A 90 13.60 -9.58 19.43
CA SER A 90 12.24 -9.40 19.95
C SER A 90 11.93 -7.95 20.34
N ASP A 91 12.90 -7.05 20.26
CA ASP A 91 12.72 -5.65 20.62
C ASP A 91 12.56 -4.81 19.35
N ALA A 92 11.44 -4.09 19.24
CA ALA A 92 11.24 -3.18 18.13
C ALA A 92 12.23 -2.01 18.20
N ILE A 93 12.92 -1.73 17.10
CA ILE A 93 13.78 -0.57 16.89
C ILE A 93 12.91 0.66 16.71
N SER A 94 11.88 0.54 15.87
CA SER A 94 10.94 1.62 15.56
C SER A 94 9.51 1.11 15.53
N LYS A 95 8.58 2.03 15.82
CA LYS A 95 7.13 1.81 15.77
C LYS A 95 6.48 2.95 15.02
N ILE A 96 5.74 2.64 13.95
CA ILE A 96 5.05 3.62 13.12
C ILE A 96 3.53 3.34 13.19
N PRO A 97 2.72 4.29 13.70
CA PRO A 97 1.28 4.14 13.69
C PRO A 97 0.74 4.25 12.26
N LEU A 98 -0.09 3.29 11.87
CA LEU A 98 -0.80 3.27 10.59
C LEU A 98 -2.30 3.25 10.84
N GLN A 99 -2.95 4.37 10.57
CA GLN A 99 -4.38 4.55 10.82
C GLN A 99 -5.12 4.94 9.54
N PHE A 100 -6.20 4.23 9.21
CA PHE A 100 -7.01 4.53 8.03
C PHE A 100 -8.45 4.04 8.20
N ALA A 101 -9.36 4.59 7.40
CA ALA A 101 -10.74 4.13 7.34
C ALA A 101 -10.87 3.02 6.29
N LEU A 102 -11.39 1.85 6.70
CA LEU A 102 -11.81 0.80 5.80
C LEU A 102 -13.30 0.98 5.47
N LYS A 103 -13.59 1.15 4.19
CA LYS A 103 -14.96 1.12 3.65
C LYS A 103 -15.22 -0.26 3.02
N VAL A 104 -16.15 -1.01 3.60
CA VAL A 104 -16.62 -2.29 3.05
C VAL A 104 -17.87 -2.01 2.22
N ILE A 105 -17.78 -2.33 0.93
CA ILE A 105 -18.84 -2.13 -0.05
C ILE A 105 -19.54 -3.45 -0.38
N PRO A 106 -20.76 -3.40 -0.94
CA PRO A 106 -21.47 -4.59 -1.39
C PRO A 106 -20.66 -5.43 -2.37
N GLU A 107 -20.91 -6.74 -2.34
CA GLU A 107 -20.27 -7.70 -3.25
C GLU A 107 -20.61 -7.40 -4.72
N VAL A 108 -19.66 -7.74 -5.59
CA VAL A 108 -19.86 -7.72 -7.04
C VAL A 108 -20.16 -9.13 -7.54
N PRO A 109 -20.89 -9.28 -8.66
CA PRO A 109 -21.20 -10.59 -9.22
C PRO A 109 -19.96 -11.45 -9.51
N SER A 110 -18.80 -10.83 -9.73
CA SER A 110 -17.52 -11.54 -9.87
C SER A 110 -16.35 -10.66 -9.41
N CYS A 111 -15.44 -11.25 -8.64
CA CYS A 111 -14.16 -10.65 -8.28
C CYS A 111 -13.05 -10.96 -9.30
N ALA A 112 -13.38 -11.55 -10.44
CA ALA A 112 -12.40 -11.79 -11.50
C ALA A 112 -11.84 -10.45 -12.01
N GLU A 113 -10.51 -10.37 -12.09
CA GLU A 113 -9.83 -9.20 -12.65
C GLU A 113 -10.24 -8.98 -14.10
N GLY A 114 -10.51 -7.73 -14.46
CA GLY A 114 -10.97 -7.35 -15.79
C GLY A 114 -12.49 -7.37 -15.95
N SER A 115 -13.25 -7.84 -14.94
CA SER A 115 -14.71 -7.75 -14.91
C SER A 115 -15.15 -6.44 -14.27
N TYR A 116 -15.19 -6.39 -12.94
CA TYR A 116 -15.58 -5.21 -12.16
C TYR A 116 -14.39 -4.50 -11.51
N VAL A 117 -13.33 -5.24 -11.21
CA VAL A 117 -12.05 -4.71 -10.74
C VAL A 117 -11.10 -4.68 -11.92
N ALA A 118 -10.38 -3.57 -12.10
CA ALA A 118 -9.43 -3.41 -13.19
C ALA A 118 -8.33 -4.48 -13.17
N ARG A 119 -8.07 -5.09 -14.33
CA ARG A 119 -6.88 -5.92 -14.60
C ARG A 119 -5.80 -5.06 -15.25
N PHE A 120 -4.56 -5.20 -14.79
CA PHE A 120 -3.43 -4.53 -15.44
C PHE A 120 -3.01 -5.23 -16.72
N LEU A 121 -2.63 -4.44 -17.71
CA LEU A 121 -2.12 -4.88 -19.01
C LEU A 121 -0.69 -4.36 -19.22
N PRO A 122 0.13 -5.04 -20.05
CA PRO A 122 1.38 -4.46 -20.52
C PRO A 122 1.14 -3.08 -21.18
N PRO A 123 2.04 -2.09 -20.97
CA PRO A 123 3.37 -2.20 -20.36
C PRO A 123 3.41 -1.91 -18.84
N THR A 124 2.28 -2.04 -18.11
CA THR A 124 2.26 -1.78 -16.66
C THR A 124 3.31 -2.62 -15.94
N PRO A 125 4.22 -2.01 -15.16
CA PRO A 125 5.21 -2.76 -14.40
C PRO A 125 4.56 -3.72 -13.40
N ASP A 126 5.22 -4.84 -13.14
CA ASP A 126 4.83 -5.75 -12.07
C ASP A 126 5.03 -5.10 -10.70
N ASN A 127 4.30 -5.59 -9.71
CA ASN A 127 4.49 -5.15 -8.34
C ASN A 127 5.93 -5.44 -7.89
N ARG A 128 6.57 -4.47 -7.24
CA ARG A 128 7.97 -4.48 -6.80
C ARG A 128 9.00 -4.47 -7.95
N ALA A 129 8.59 -4.10 -9.16
CA ALA A 129 9.54 -3.85 -10.24
C ALA A 129 10.56 -2.77 -9.83
N GLN A 130 11.82 -2.97 -10.21
CA GLN A 130 12.88 -2.00 -9.98
C GLN A 130 13.15 -1.18 -11.25
N LYS A 131 13.36 0.12 -11.06
CA LYS A 131 13.75 1.06 -12.11
C LYS A 131 14.97 1.85 -11.64
N PHE A 132 15.88 2.11 -12.56
CA PHE A 132 17.05 2.93 -12.33
C PHE A 132 16.95 4.15 -13.24
N ILE A 133 17.18 5.33 -12.68
CA ILE A 133 17.13 6.59 -13.41
C ILE A 133 18.28 7.48 -12.95
N GLN A 134 18.74 8.38 -13.81
CA GLN A 134 19.75 9.36 -13.41
C GLN A 134 19.07 10.66 -12.96
N VAL A 135 19.77 11.42 -12.11
CA VAL A 135 19.39 12.79 -11.77
C VAL A 135 19.09 13.62 -13.03
N ASN A 136 18.04 14.43 -12.99
CA ASN A 136 17.55 15.27 -14.09
C ASN A 136 17.11 14.50 -15.36
N LYS A 137 16.86 13.19 -15.28
CA LYS A 137 16.20 12.42 -16.35
C LYS A 137 14.75 12.13 -16.00
N VAL A 138 13.88 12.21 -17.01
CA VAL A 138 12.46 11.92 -16.83
C VAL A 138 12.25 10.40 -16.80
N LEU A 139 11.73 9.89 -15.69
CA LEU A 139 11.16 8.55 -15.61
C LEU A 139 9.69 8.60 -16.05
N GLU A 140 9.30 7.61 -16.85
CA GLU A 140 7.89 7.38 -17.20
C GLU A 140 7.46 5.96 -16.79
N ILE A 141 6.39 5.89 -16.01
CA ILE A 141 5.70 4.65 -15.67
C ILE A 141 4.38 4.62 -16.41
N ASN A 142 4.34 3.81 -17.47
CA ASN A 142 3.16 3.59 -18.29
C ASN A 142 2.26 2.55 -17.65
N ILE A 143 1.00 2.91 -17.39
CA ILE A 143 0.02 2.07 -16.72
C ILE A 143 -1.17 1.90 -17.66
N ARG A 144 -1.53 0.65 -17.92
CA ARG A 144 -2.71 0.26 -18.68
C ARG A 144 -3.53 -0.72 -17.87
N ALA A 145 -4.83 -0.48 -17.84
CA ALA A 145 -5.76 -1.39 -17.20
C ALA A 145 -7.12 -1.38 -17.90
N GLU A 146 -7.86 -2.48 -17.74
CA GLU A 146 -9.18 -2.65 -18.33
C GLU A 146 -10.17 -3.28 -17.35
N ALA A 147 -11.45 -2.95 -17.53
CA ALA A 147 -12.58 -3.64 -16.91
C ALA A 147 -13.78 -3.60 -17.87
N THR A 148 -14.49 -4.73 -17.99
CA THR A 148 -15.51 -4.98 -19.03
C THR A 148 -16.94 -4.76 -18.57
N HIS A 149 -17.25 -4.99 -17.28
CA HIS A 149 -18.61 -4.98 -16.74
C HIS A 149 -18.91 -3.78 -15.81
N SER A 150 -17.94 -2.90 -15.60
CA SER A 150 -18.10 -1.64 -14.86
C SER A 150 -18.75 -0.55 -15.73
N THR A 151 -19.79 0.12 -15.21
CA THR A 151 -20.61 1.14 -15.92
C THR A 151 -19.81 2.35 -16.39
N LYS A 152 -18.63 2.60 -15.81
CA LYS A 152 -17.51 3.35 -16.43
C LYS A 152 -16.26 2.50 -16.26
N SER A 153 -15.73 1.99 -17.39
CA SER A 153 -14.66 0.97 -17.44
C SER A 153 -13.51 1.25 -16.49
N VAL A 154 -12.86 2.41 -16.63
CA VAL A 154 -11.82 2.87 -15.72
C VAL A 154 -12.04 4.35 -15.46
N THR A 155 -12.18 4.73 -14.19
CA THR A 155 -12.53 6.09 -13.78
C THR A 155 -11.32 6.93 -13.38
N GLY A 156 -10.24 6.29 -12.94
CA GLY A 156 -9.09 7.03 -12.44
C GLY A 156 -7.91 6.17 -12.03
N LEU A 157 -6.86 6.87 -11.59
CA LEU A 157 -5.66 6.32 -10.99
C LEU A 157 -5.35 7.13 -9.73
N LEU A 158 -5.23 6.44 -8.61
CA LEU A 158 -4.65 6.97 -7.38
C LEU A 158 -3.20 6.51 -7.30
N PHE A 159 -2.32 7.40 -6.83
CA PHE A 159 -0.92 7.07 -6.67
C PHE A 159 -0.31 7.79 -5.47
N SER A 160 0.80 7.25 -4.97
CA SER A 160 1.70 7.87 -4.00
C SER A 160 3.14 7.74 -4.50
N GLY A 161 3.99 8.68 -4.09
CA GLY A 161 5.39 8.74 -4.50
C GLY A 161 6.01 10.09 -4.14
N PRO A 162 7.19 10.40 -4.68
CA PRO A 162 7.81 11.71 -4.53
C PRO A 162 6.87 12.87 -4.88
N HIS A 163 7.05 14.00 -4.20
CA HIS A 163 6.12 15.14 -4.26
C HIS A 163 5.92 15.74 -5.66
N ASN A 164 6.91 15.60 -6.54
CA ASN A 164 6.91 16.11 -7.91
C ASN A 164 6.54 15.04 -8.96
N VAL A 165 5.98 13.90 -8.54
CA VAL A 165 5.37 12.94 -9.48
C VAL A 165 4.11 13.56 -10.08
N SER A 166 4.04 13.56 -11.40
CA SER A 166 2.88 14.06 -12.15
C SER A 166 2.14 12.90 -12.82
N LYS A 167 0.81 13.04 -12.94
CA LYS A 167 -0.05 12.08 -13.61
C LYS A 167 -0.62 12.69 -14.89
N SER A 168 -0.49 11.98 -16.00
CA SER A 168 -1.26 12.24 -17.22
C SER A 168 -2.17 11.06 -17.55
N SER A 169 -3.28 11.33 -18.24
CA SER A 169 -4.23 10.32 -18.70
C SER A 169 -4.42 10.48 -20.20
N SER A 170 -4.32 9.38 -20.94
CA SER A 170 -4.56 9.34 -22.38
C SER A 170 -5.93 8.73 -22.74
N GLY A 171 -6.80 8.56 -21.75
CA GLY A 171 -8.14 7.99 -21.90
C GLY A 171 -8.17 6.46 -21.76
N SER A 172 -9.38 5.91 -21.52
CA SER A 172 -9.66 4.46 -21.54
C SER A 172 -8.67 3.59 -20.74
N GLY A 173 -8.43 3.95 -19.48
CA GLY A 173 -7.59 3.16 -18.58
C GLY A 173 -6.09 3.21 -18.85
N SER A 174 -5.63 4.16 -19.68
CA SER A 174 -4.21 4.44 -19.89
C SER A 174 -3.77 5.68 -19.12
N PHE A 175 -2.74 5.52 -18.29
CA PHE A 175 -2.15 6.56 -17.46
C PHE A 175 -0.62 6.55 -17.59
N THR A 176 -0.01 7.71 -17.38
CA THR A 176 1.45 7.82 -17.28
C THR A 176 1.78 8.59 -16.01
N LEU A 177 2.61 8.01 -15.16
CA LEU A 177 3.25 8.72 -14.06
C LEU A 177 4.64 9.18 -14.50
N SER A 178 4.91 10.48 -14.40
CA SER A 178 6.18 11.08 -14.80
C SER A 178 6.86 11.71 -13.60
N TRP A 179 8.14 11.40 -13.42
CA TRP A 179 8.95 11.91 -12.31
C TRP A 179 10.33 12.31 -12.81
N THR A 180 10.92 13.36 -12.23
CA THR A 180 12.30 13.78 -12.52
C THR A 180 13.02 13.99 -11.19
N PRO A 181 13.94 13.09 -10.81
CA PRO A 181 14.70 13.25 -9.58
C PRO A 181 15.72 14.39 -9.69
N THR A 182 15.97 15.00 -8.55
CA THR A 182 16.96 16.03 -8.29
C THR A 182 18.22 15.44 -7.67
N ALA A 183 19.27 16.25 -7.54
CA ALA A 183 20.52 15.81 -6.91
C ALA A 183 20.33 15.40 -5.43
N ALA A 184 19.28 15.89 -4.76
CA ALA A 184 18.98 15.54 -3.37
C ALA A 184 18.49 14.09 -3.21
N GLU A 185 17.94 13.51 -4.28
CA GLU A 185 17.43 12.13 -4.31
C GLU A 185 18.50 11.13 -4.78
N SER A 186 19.72 11.60 -5.12
CA SER A 186 20.81 10.75 -5.59
C SER A 186 21.20 9.68 -4.56
N GLY A 187 21.29 8.43 -5.00
CA GLY A 187 21.61 7.28 -4.15
C GLY A 187 20.45 6.80 -3.28
N GLN A 188 19.26 7.41 -3.41
CA GLN A 188 18.07 7.01 -2.66
C GLN A 188 17.17 6.09 -3.50
N SER A 189 16.31 5.35 -2.81
CA SER A 189 15.29 4.49 -3.42
C SER A 189 13.91 4.99 -3.01
N HIS A 190 13.06 5.28 -3.99
CA HIS A 190 11.74 5.85 -3.78
C HIS A 190 10.65 4.93 -4.35
N PRO A 191 9.68 4.49 -3.53
CA PRO A 191 8.54 3.72 -4.03
C PRO A 191 7.52 4.67 -4.70
N ILE A 192 7.10 4.31 -5.90
CA ILE A 192 5.93 4.89 -6.58
C ILE A 192 4.84 3.83 -6.64
N CYS A 193 3.77 4.03 -5.88
CA CYS A 193 2.69 3.07 -5.75
C CYS A 193 1.40 3.58 -6.38
N PHE A 194 0.60 2.70 -6.97
CA PHE A 194 -0.63 3.08 -7.63
C PHE A 194 -1.71 1.99 -7.61
N VAL A 195 -2.96 2.44 -7.67
CA VAL A 195 -4.17 1.63 -7.88
C VAL A 195 -5.03 2.27 -8.95
N VAL A 196 -5.66 1.43 -9.77
CA VAL A 196 -6.63 1.86 -10.78
C VAL A 196 -8.03 1.77 -10.19
N GLU A 197 -8.80 2.83 -10.41
CA GLU A 197 -10.18 2.93 -9.97
C GLU A 197 -11.14 2.56 -11.11
N THR A 198 -12.17 1.81 -10.75
CA THR A 198 -13.29 1.42 -11.61
C THR A 198 -14.58 1.73 -10.89
N SER A 199 -15.69 1.97 -11.61
CA SER A 199 -16.96 2.26 -10.97
C SER A 199 -18.08 1.35 -11.45
N TYR A 200 -18.85 0.81 -10.50
CA TYR A 200 -20.03 0.02 -10.76
C TYR A 200 -21.11 0.32 -9.72
N ASN A 201 -22.34 0.57 -10.16
CA ASN A 201 -23.49 0.91 -9.30
C ASN A 201 -23.16 1.97 -8.23
N TYR A 202 -22.50 3.06 -8.64
CA TYR A 202 -22.08 4.17 -7.77
C TYR A 202 -21.00 3.85 -6.72
N ASN A 203 -20.49 2.62 -6.69
CA ASN A 203 -19.35 2.22 -5.87
C ASN A 203 -18.05 2.26 -6.68
N THR A 204 -16.97 2.63 -6.01
CA THR A 204 -15.61 2.60 -6.56
C THR A 204 -14.91 1.33 -6.11
N TYR A 205 -14.27 0.66 -7.05
CA TYR A 205 -13.47 -0.54 -6.84
C TYR A 205 -12.03 -0.28 -7.25
N HIS A 206 -11.09 -0.88 -6.52
CA HIS A 206 -9.65 -0.68 -6.72
C HIS A 206 -8.98 -1.96 -7.18
N SER A 207 -8.11 -1.85 -8.20
CA SER A 207 -7.18 -2.90 -8.62
C SER A 207 -6.25 -3.32 -7.48
N GLU A 208 -5.42 -4.34 -7.69
CA GLU A 208 -4.26 -4.57 -6.81
C GLU A 208 -3.38 -3.34 -6.72
N LEU A 209 -2.72 -3.19 -5.56
CA LEU A 209 -1.71 -2.16 -5.34
C LEU A 209 -0.42 -2.63 -6.01
N ARG A 210 0.10 -1.80 -6.93
CA ARG A 210 1.43 -2.01 -7.50
C ARG A 210 2.36 -0.90 -7.05
N CYS A 211 3.55 -1.27 -6.62
CA CYS A 211 4.62 -0.36 -6.28
C CYS A 211 5.84 -0.63 -7.14
N VAL A 212 6.43 0.42 -7.70
CA VAL A 212 7.69 0.36 -8.44
C VAL A 212 8.74 1.04 -7.57
N ALA A 213 9.84 0.36 -7.28
CA ALA A 213 10.98 0.94 -6.57
C ALA A 213 11.89 1.62 -7.59
N VAL A 214 12.10 2.93 -7.42
CA VAL A 214 12.95 3.73 -8.31
C VAL A 214 14.21 4.16 -7.57
N THR A 215 15.36 3.70 -8.04
CA THR A 215 16.67 4.08 -7.52
C THR A 215 17.29 5.14 -8.43
N VAL A 216 17.82 6.21 -7.82
CA VAL A 216 18.42 7.37 -8.50
C VAL A 216 19.94 7.34 -8.42
#